data_AF-A0A6P5RJG1-F1
#
_entry.id   AF-A0A6P5RJG1-F1
#
_cell.length_a   1.000
_cell.length_b   1.000
_cell.length_c   1.000
_cell.angle_alpha   90.00
_cell.angle_beta   90.00
_cell.angle_gamma   90.00
#
_symmetry.space_group_name_H-M   'P 1'
#
loop_
_entity.id
_entity.type
_entity.pdbx_description
1 polymer ?
#
loop_
_entity_poly.entity_id
_entity_poly.type
_entity_poly.pdbx_seq_one_letter_code
_entity_poly.pdbx_strand_id
1 'polypeptide(L)'
;MAPAEESTKFEAYPMKSGDGPNSYAKNSTYQRGIVDIAKEILHKEIAERLDIEIFLSSNTFHIADLGCSVGPSTFFAVQNILEAVELKSQSQGLNSQISEFQVFFNDHTPNDFNMLFKSLPQNRRYYAAGVPGSFYGRLFPKASIHFFHASFCLHWLSRAPKEVSDKNSSAWNKGRIHYLNSREEVVEAYEAQHGEDMECFLHARAQEIVCGGLMLLIVPGLPHGASHSHTEAKGSHEVVGSCLMDMARKGIVS
;
A
#
# COMPACT_ATOMS: atom_id res chain seq x y z
N MET A 1 -34.04 -16.32 0.54
CA MET A 1 -33.56 -14.93 0.66
C MET A 1 -32.13 -15.00 1.16
N ALA A 2 -31.17 -14.74 0.28
CA ALA A 2 -29.79 -14.49 0.72
C ALA A 2 -29.79 -13.17 1.52
N PRO A 3 -29.04 -13.07 2.62
CA PRO A 3 -28.92 -11.80 3.31
C PRO A 3 -28.26 -10.81 2.34
N ALA A 4 -28.80 -9.58 2.31
CA ALA A 4 -28.29 -8.49 1.51
C ALA A 4 -26.80 -8.31 1.79
N GLU A 5 -26.01 -8.22 0.71
CA GLU A 5 -24.60 -7.87 0.75
C GLU A 5 -24.43 -6.61 1.61
N GLU A 6 -23.64 -6.70 2.68
CA GLU A 6 -23.15 -5.55 3.45
C GLU A 6 -22.42 -4.61 2.47
N SER A 7 -23.14 -3.59 2.01
CA SER A 7 -22.58 -2.60 1.11
C SER A 7 -21.49 -1.84 1.85
N THR A 8 -20.25 -2.06 1.39
CA THR A 8 -18.97 -1.42 1.72
C THR A 8 -18.39 -1.69 3.11
N LYS A 9 -17.67 -2.81 3.26
CA LYS A 9 -16.75 -3.08 4.38
C LYS A 9 -15.54 -2.11 4.40
N PHE A 10 -15.19 -1.52 3.25
CA PHE A 10 -13.97 -0.73 3.07
C PHE A 10 -14.28 0.61 2.41
N GLU A 11 -13.83 1.70 3.02
CA GLU A 11 -13.85 3.04 2.44
C GLU A 11 -12.66 3.23 1.47
N ALA A 12 -12.80 4.14 0.51
CA ALA A 12 -11.82 4.33 -0.56
C ALA A 12 -11.45 5.80 -0.71
N TYR A 13 -10.16 6.10 -0.48
CA TYR A 13 -9.60 7.44 -0.56
C TYR A 13 -8.34 7.44 -1.43
N PRO A 14 -8.47 7.27 -2.76
CA PRO A 14 -7.32 7.24 -3.65
C PRO A 14 -6.62 8.61 -3.71
N MET A 15 -5.36 8.60 -4.14
CA MET A 15 -4.57 9.81 -4.29
C MET A 15 -5.12 10.74 -5.38
N LYS A 16 -4.74 12.02 -5.34
CA LYS A 16 -5.20 13.02 -6.30
C LYS A 16 -4.78 12.66 -7.74
N SER A 17 -5.79 12.40 -8.56
CA SER A 17 -5.67 12.02 -9.98
C SER A 17 -5.10 13.12 -10.89
N GLY A 18 -4.79 12.74 -12.13
CA GLY A 18 -4.29 13.63 -13.19
C GLY A 18 -2.76 13.80 -13.21
N ASP A 19 -2.30 14.73 -14.04
CA ASP A 19 -0.88 15.03 -14.31
C ASP A 19 -0.49 16.49 -14.04
N GLY A 20 -1.45 17.29 -13.58
CA GLY A 20 -1.26 18.70 -13.25
C GLY A 20 -0.38 18.93 -12.00
N PRO A 21 -0.06 20.20 -11.67
CA PRO A 21 0.88 20.54 -10.60
C PRO A 21 0.45 20.06 -9.21
N ASN A 22 -0.85 19.83 -8.97
CA ASN A 22 -1.39 19.35 -7.70
C ASN A 22 -1.70 17.84 -7.71
N SER A 23 -1.33 17.12 -8.78
CA SER A 23 -1.54 15.67 -8.87
C SER A 23 -0.56 14.91 -7.97
N TYR A 24 -0.93 13.69 -7.56
CA TYR A 24 -0.03 12.82 -6.83
C TYR A 24 1.23 12.50 -7.63
N ALA A 25 1.09 12.25 -8.94
CA ALA A 25 2.21 11.94 -9.83
C ALA A 25 3.33 13.01 -9.83
N LYS A 26 2.99 14.27 -9.51
CA LYS A 26 3.96 15.38 -9.41
C LYS A 26 4.38 15.71 -7.97
N ASN A 27 3.73 15.12 -6.96
CA ASN A 27 3.94 15.43 -5.54
C ASN A 27 4.29 14.19 -4.69
N SER A 28 4.72 13.09 -5.32
CA SER A 28 5.08 11.84 -4.63
C SER A 28 6.60 11.59 -4.53
N THR A 29 7.40 12.66 -4.49
CA THR A 29 8.87 12.59 -4.48
C THR A 29 9.41 11.92 -3.23
N TYR A 30 8.79 12.14 -2.07
CA TYR A 30 9.17 11.51 -0.81
C TYR A 30 8.99 9.99 -0.87
N GLN A 31 7.79 9.52 -1.27
CA GLN A 31 7.48 8.10 -1.41
C GLN A 31 8.42 7.44 -2.44
N ARG A 32 8.73 8.15 -3.54
CA ARG A 32 9.70 7.68 -4.53
C ARG A 32 11.10 7.51 -3.92
N GLY A 33 11.58 8.49 -3.16
CA GLY A 33 12.88 8.40 -2.49
C GLY A 33 12.99 7.20 -1.55
N ILE A 34 11.90 6.84 -0.86
CA ILE A 34 11.90 5.64 0.00
C ILE A 34 11.96 4.36 -0.85
N VAL A 35 11.26 4.29 -1.98
CA VAL A 35 11.36 3.15 -2.91
C VAL A 35 12.79 3.00 -3.43
N ASP A 36 13.47 4.11 -3.73
CA ASP A 36 14.87 4.10 -4.19
C ASP A 36 15.82 3.60 -3.09
N ILE A 37 15.62 4.00 -1.83
CA ILE A 37 16.39 3.51 -0.68
C ILE A 37 16.13 2.02 -0.43
N ALA A 38 14.89 1.57 -0.57
CA ALA A 38 14.51 0.18 -0.37
C ALA A 38 15.07 -0.77 -1.45
N LYS A 39 15.59 -0.23 -2.57
CA LYS A 39 16.13 -1.03 -3.67
C LYS A 39 17.22 -1.99 -3.22
N GLU A 40 18.19 -1.54 -2.41
CA GLU A 40 19.29 -2.40 -1.98
C GLU A 40 18.81 -3.57 -1.12
N ILE A 41 17.90 -3.29 -0.19
CA ILE A 41 17.28 -4.30 0.68
C ILE A 41 16.48 -5.29 -0.16
N LEU A 42 15.67 -4.80 -1.10
CA LEU A 42 14.90 -5.62 -2.03
C LEU A 42 15.79 -6.59 -2.82
N HIS A 43 16.87 -6.08 -3.42
CA HIS A 43 17.80 -6.90 -4.19
C HIS A 43 18.45 -7.97 -3.33
N LYS A 44 18.88 -7.61 -2.11
CA LYS A 44 19.48 -8.54 -1.16
C LYS A 44 18.50 -9.65 -0.77
N GLU A 45 17.29 -9.30 -0.32
CA GLU A 45 16.33 -10.28 0.16
C GLU A 45 15.82 -11.18 -0.97
N ILE A 46 15.64 -10.68 -2.20
CA ILE A 46 15.35 -11.55 -3.35
C ILE A 46 16.51 -12.50 -3.63
N ALA A 47 17.74 -12.03 -3.58
CA ALA A 47 18.91 -12.88 -3.82
C ALA A 47 19.05 -14.00 -2.78
N GLU A 48 18.74 -13.71 -1.51
CA GLU A 48 18.90 -14.65 -0.39
C GLU A 48 17.68 -15.55 -0.15
N ARG A 49 16.46 -15.04 -0.34
CA ARG A 49 15.22 -15.67 0.13
C ARG A 49 14.31 -16.21 -0.97
N LEU A 50 14.40 -15.69 -2.20
CA LEU A 50 13.49 -16.12 -3.26
C LEU A 50 13.84 -17.54 -3.68
N ASP A 51 12.88 -18.44 -3.51
CA ASP A 51 13.05 -19.86 -3.81
C ASP A 51 13.25 -20.07 -5.32
N ILE A 52 14.22 -20.90 -5.66
CA ILE A 52 14.55 -21.25 -7.04
C ILE A 52 13.43 -22.11 -7.64
N GLU A 53 12.74 -22.92 -6.82
CA GLU A 53 11.64 -23.78 -7.25
C GLU A 53 10.49 -22.99 -7.89
N ILE A 54 10.32 -21.72 -7.51
CA ILE A 54 9.34 -20.82 -8.13
C ILE A 54 9.59 -20.69 -9.63
N PHE A 55 10.84 -20.55 -10.06
CA PHE A 55 11.21 -20.39 -11.46
C PHE A 55 11.02 -21.67 -12.28
N LEU A 56 11.00 -22.83 -11.60
CA LEU A 56 10.76 -24.13 -12.23
C LEU A 56 9.28 -24.42 -12.43
N SER A 57 8.42 -23.79 -11.63
CA SER A 57 6.99 -24.10 -11.57
C SER A 57 6.13 -23.37 -12.62
N SER A 58 6.62 -22.25 -13.16
CA SER A 58 5.89 -21.41 -14.11
C SER A 58 6.84 -20.66 -15.03
N ASN A 59 6.45 -20.52 -16.30
CA ASN A 59 7.19 -19.68 -17.26
C ASN A 59 6.90 -18.18 -17.08
N THR A 60 5.86 -17.83 -16.31
CA THR A 60 5.43 -16.46 -16.05
C THR A 60 5.59 -16.13 -14.57
N PHE A 61 6.36 -15.08 -14.26
CA PHE A 61 6.53 -14.56 -12.91
C PHE A 61 5.54 -13.42 -12.65
N HIS A 62 4.63 -13.65 -11.71
CA HIS A 62 3.53 -12.73 -11.35
C HIS A 62 3.90 -11.83 -10.18
N ILE A 63 3.81 -10.52 -10.41
CA ILE A 63 4.06 -9.47 -9.41
C ILE A 63 2.77 -8.69 -9.20
N ALA A 64 2.43 -8.38 -7.95
CA ALA A 64 1.33 -7.48 -7.64
C ALA A 64 1.82 -6.29 -6.81
N ASP A 65 1.60 -5.08 -7.30
CA ASP A 65 1.82 -3.83 -6.56
C ASP A 65 0.48 -3.35 -5.97
N LEU A 66 0.38 -3.35 -4.65
CA LEU A 66 -0.83 -3.04 -3.90
C LEU A 66 -0.79 -1.58 -3.42
N GLY A 67 -1.80 -0.80 -3.79
CA GLY A 67 -1.79 0.65 -3.60
C GLY A 67 -0.90 1.38 -4.61
N CYS A 68 -1.01 1.02 -5.89
CA CYS A 68 -0.14 1.52 -6.94
C CYS A 68 -0.34 3.02 -7.27
N SER A 69 -1.47 3.60 -6.87
CA SER A 69 -1.90 4.95 -7.23
C SER A 69 -1.89 5.14 -8.75
N VAL A 70 -1.43 6.29 -9.23
CA VAL A 70 -1.44 6.69 -10.65
C VAL A 70 -0.04 6.73 -11.29
N GLY A 71 0.99 6.28 -10.57
CA GLY A 71 2.40 6.41 -10.96
C GLY A 71 3.02 7.80 -10.69
N PRO A 72 4.34 7.98 -10.93
CA PRO A 72 5.25 7.01 -11.54
C PRO A 72 5.93 6.05 -10.55
N SER A 73 5.79 6.25 -9.23
CA SER A 73 6.53 5.49 -8.21
C SER A 73 6.36 3.97 -8.34
N THR A 74 5.15 3.50 -8.66
CA THR A 74 4.84 2.08 -8.92
C THR A 74 5.71 1.47 -10.01
N PHE A 75 6.01 2.21 -11.08
CA PHE A 75 6.83 1.69 -12.19
C PHE A 75 8.29 1.50 -11.79
N PHE A 76 8.83 2.38 -10.93
CA PHE A 76 10.17 2.22 -10.37
C PHE A 76 10.24 1.01 -9.43
N ALA A 77 9.24 0.83 -8.57
CA ALA A 77 9.16 -0.33 -7.68
C ALA A 77 9.14 -1.65 -8.48
N VAL A 78 8.26 -1.73 -9.48
CA VAL A 78 8.15 -2.90 -10.38
C VAL A 78 9.47 -3.16 -11.11
N GLN A 79 10.09 -2.12 -11.67
CA GLN A 79 11.37 -2.25 -12.37
C GLN A 79 12.49 -2.80 -11.45
N ASN A 80 12.57 -2.33 -10.21
CA ASN A 80 13.54 -2.83 -9.24
C ASN A 80 13.29 -4.32 -8.89
N ILE A 81 12.03 -4.74 -8.79
CA ILE A 81 11.68 -6.16 -8.55
C ILE A 81 12.10 -7.01 -9.75
N LEU A 82 11.79 -6.59 -10.98
CA LEU A 82 12.20 -7.31 -12.20
C LEU A 82 13.71 -7.48 -12.25
N GLU A 83 14.47 -6.40 -12.06
CA GLU A 83 15.93 -6.43 -12.05
C GLU A 83 16.48 -7.42 -11.02
N ALA A 84 15.96 -7.39 -9.78
CA ALA A 84 16.39 -8.30 -8.73
C ALA A 84 16.08 -9.77 -9.04
N VAL A 85 14.88 -10.05 -9.56
CA VAL A 85 14.45 -11.41 -9.94
C VAL A 85 15.28 -11.94 -11.10
N GLU A 86 15.55 -11.12 -12.12
CA GLU A 86 16.39 -11.50 -13.25
C GLU A 86 17.83 -11.80 -12.82
N LEU A 87 18.42 -10.94 -11.97
CA LEU A 87 19.76 -11.17 -11.43
C LEU A 87 19.83 -12.47 -10.62
N LYS A 88 18.80 -12.75 -9.80
CA LYS A 88 18.69 -14.02 -9.07
C LYS A 88 18.62 -15.20 -10.04
N SER A 89 17.74 -15.16 -11.04
CA SER A 89 17.65 -16.21 -12.07
C SER A 89 18.99 -16.45 -12.77
N GLN A 90 19.68 -15.37 -13.14
CA GLN A 90 20.97 -15.43 -13.82
C GLN A 90 22.06 -16.06 -12.95
N SER A 91 22.10 -15.69 -11.67
CA SER A 91 23.05 -16.26 -10.72
C SER A 91 22.90 -17.78 -10.53
N GLN A 92 21.72 -18.32 -10.83
CA GLN A 92 21.41 -19.76 -10.72
C GLN A 92 21.54 -20.50 -12.05
N GLY A 93 21.97 -19.82 -13.13
CA GLY A 93 22.07 -20.43 -14.46
C GLY A 93 20.71 -20.70 -15.13
N LEU A 94 19.63 -20.04 -14.66
CA LEU A 94 18.26 -20.26 -15.11
C LEU A 94 17.81 -19.21 -16.14
N ASN A 95 18.75 -18.66 -16.91
CA ASN A 95 18.55 -17.55 -17.88
C ASN A 95 17.37 -17.74 -18.86
N SER A 96 16.87 -18.97 -19.03
CA SER A 96 15.81 -19.34 -19.97
C SER A 96 14.47 -19.76 -19.34
N GLN A 97 14.33 -19.75 -18.00
CA GLN A 97 13.13 -20.31 -17.35
C GLN A 97 12.01 -19.30 -17.12
N ILE A 98 12.33 -18.09 -16.65
CA ILE A 98 11.34 -17.00 -16.65
C ILE A 98 11.32 -16.41 -18.04
N SER A 99 10.27 -16.73 -18.79
CA SER A 99 10.08 -16.18 -20.14
C SER A 99 9.33 -14.85 -20.09
N GLU A 100 8.47 -14.67 -19.09
CA GLU A 100 7.53 -13.55 -19.05
C GLU A 100 7.31 -13.01 -17.64
N PHE A 101 7.14 -11.70 -17.53
CA PHE A 101 6.65 -11.05 -16.32
C PHE A 101 5.23 -10.55 -16.54
N GLN A 102 4.33 -10.83 -15.58
CA GLN A 102 3.01 -10.23 -15.52
C GLN A 102 2.91 -9.40 -14.24
N VAL A 103 2.57 -8.14 -14.39
CA VAL A 103 2.45 -7.18 -13.29
C VAL A 103 0.99 -6.78 -13.15
N PHE A 104 0.49 -6.91 -11.93
CA PHE A 104 -0.83 -6.48 -11.51
C PHE A 104 -0.72 -5.21 -10.67
N PHE A 105 -1.32 -4.13 -11.16
CA PHE A 105 -1.39 -2.86 -10.46
C PHE A 105 -2.74 -2.79 -9.74
N ASN A 106 -2.71 -2.89 -8.42
CA ASN A 106 -3.91 -2.83 -7.59
C ASN A 106 -4.04 -1.46 -6.90
N ASP A 107 -5.25 -0.93 -6.91
CA ASP A 107 -5.66 0.18 -6.07
C ASP A 107 -7.19 0.13 -5.88
N HIS A 108 -7.75 1.04 -5.10
CA HIS A 108 -9.19 1.17 -4.97
C HIS A 108 -9.87 1.41 -6.31
N THR A 109 -11.11 0.94 -6.46
CA THR A 109 -11.91 1.11 -7.68
C THR A 109 -11.98 2.56 -8.20
N PRO A 110 -12.09 3.60 -7.34
CA PRO A 110 -12.12 5.00 -7.80
C PRO A 110 -10.76 5.58 -8.18
N ASN A 111 -9.66 4.82 -8.06
CA ASN A 111 -8.34 5.27 -8.52
C ASN A 111 -8.34 5.56 -10.03
N ASP A 112 -7.50 6.50 -10.45
CA ASP A 112 -7.39 6.88 -11.86
C ASP A 112 -6.49 5.92 -12.64
N PHE A 113 -7.02 4.73 -12.92
CA PHE A 113 -6.36 3.73 -13.75
C PHE A 113 -6.14 4.21 -15.19
N ASN A 114 -6.93 5.17 -15.69
CA ASN A 114 -6.71 5.74 -17.01
C ASN A 114 -5.37 6.49 -17.07
N MET A 115 -5.06 7.26 -16.03
CA MET A 115 -3.76 7.94 -15.92
C MET A 115 -2.62 6.94 -15.73
N LEU A 116 -2.81 5.91 -14.89
CA LEU A 116 -1.84 4.83 -14.74
C LEU A 116 -1.51 4.18 -16.09
N PHE A 117 -2.52 3.77 -16.86
CA PHE A 117 -2.33 3.11 -18.14
C PHE A 117 -1.71 4.01 -19.21
N LYS A 118 -2.07 5.30 -19.23
CA LYS A 118 -1.43 6.29 -20.12
C LYS A 118 0.04 6.52 -19.80
N SER A 119 0.44 6.35 -18.54
CA SER A 119 1.80 6.60 -18.07
C SER A 119 2.69 5.36 -18.03
N LEU A 120 2.17 4.17 -18.39
CA LEU A 120 2.95 2.95 -18.47
C LEU A 120 4.19 3.13 -19.37
N PRO A 121 5.38 2.66 -18.95
CA PRO A 121 6.57 2.71 -19.80
C PRO A 121 6.36 1.96 -21.12
N GLN A 122 6.76 2.59 -22.23
CA GLN A 122 6.64 1.99 -23.57
C GLN A 122 7.55 0.77 -23.75
N ASN A 123 8.78 0.84 -23.23
CA ASN A 123 9.79 -0.22 -23.34
C ASN A 123 9.77 -1.18 -22.13
N ARG A 124 8.60 -1.36 -21.50
CA ARG A 124 8.46 -2.28 -20.36
C ARG A 124 8.66 -3.73 -20.82
N ARG A 125 9.27 -4.54 -19.96
CA ARG A 125 9.51 -5.98 -20.18
C ARG A 125 8.49 -6.86 -19.43
N TYR A 126 7.29 -6.34 -19.24
CA TYR A 126 6.21 -7.02 -18.54
C TYR A 126 4.85 -6.72 -19.17
N TYR A 127 3.94 -7.69 -19.06
CA TYR A 127 2.52 -7.48 -19.30
C TYR A 127 1.90 -6.80 -18.08
N ALA A 128 0.98 -5.88 -18.32
CA ALA A 128 0.38 -5.06 -17.27
C ALA A 128 -1.13 -5.31 -17.21
N ALA A 129 -1.67 -5.42 -16.01
CA ALA A 129 -3.11 -5.47 -15.74
C ALA A 129 -3.44 -4.59 -14.54
N GLY A 130 -4.59 -3.90 -14.58
CA GLY A 130 -5.14 -3.21 -13.41
C GLY A 130 -6.09 -4.11 -12.64
N VAL A 131 -6.06 -4.05 -11.30
CA VAL A 131 -6.90 -4.85 -10.41
C VAL A 131 -7.60 -3.91 -9.43
N PRO A 132 -8.82 -3.44 -9.73
CA PRO A 132 -9.54 -2.54 -8.86
C PRO A 132 -10.11 -3.27 -7.64
N GLY A 133 -9.85 -2.77 -6.44
CA GLY A 133 -10.41 -3.31 -5.19
C GLY A 133 -9.54 -3.01 -3.99
N SER A 134 -10.12 -3.09 -2.78
CA SER A 134 -9.34 -2.97 -1.55
C SER A 134 -8.46 -4.19 -1.33
N PHE A 135 -7.17 -3.96 -1.04
CA PHE A 135 -6.26 -5.04 -0.64
C PHE A 135 -6.58 -5.62 0.75
N TYR A 136 -7.52 -5.07 1.52
CA TYR A 136 -7.98 -5.74 2.74
C TYR A 136 -8.88 -6.95 2.44
N GLY A 137 -9.30 -7.12 1.17
CA GLY A 137 -9.99 -8.31 0.67
C GLY A 137 -9.11 -9.18 -0.24
N ARG A 138 -9.72 -10.25 -0.74
CA ARG A 138 -9.16 -11.09 -1.82
C ARG A 138 -9.24 -10.33 -3.16
N LEU A 139 -8.14 -10.36 -3.90
CA LEU A 139 -7.94 -9.73 -5.21
C LEU A 139 -7.55 -10.75 -6.29
N PHE A 140 -6.90 -11.83 -5.91
CA PHE A 140 -6.30 -12.79 -6.84
C PHE A 140 -6.78 -14.23 -6.57
N PRO A 141 -6.69 -15.13 -7.55
CA PRO A 141 -6.85 -16.57 -7.32
C PRO A 141 -5.88 -17.11 -6.26
N LYS A 142 -6.14 -18.32 -5.76
CA LYS A 142 -5.26 -18.94 -4.77
C LYS A 142 -3.91 -19.28 -5.40
N ALA A 143 -2.82 -19.06 -4.65
CA ALA A 143 -1.46 -19.37 -5.07
C ALA A 143 -1.13 -18.94 -6.51
N SER A 144 -1.42 -17.68 -6.84
CA SER A 144 -1.21 -17.13 -8.17
C SER A 144 -0.20 -15.99 -8.24
N ILE A 145 0.20 -15.41 -7.10
CA ILE A 145 1.16 -14.29 -7.06
C ILE A 145 2.48 -14.76 -6.47
N HIS A 146 3.59 -14.43 -7.15
CA HIS A 146 4.93 -14.83 -6.73
C HIS A 146 5.58 -13.76 -5.85
N PHE A 147 5.30 -12.50 -6.14
CA PHE A 147 5.84 -11.36 -5.40
C PHE A 147 4.78 -10.29 -5.15
N PHE A 148 4.55 -9.97 -3.89
CA PHE A 148 3.74 -8.81 -3.50
C PHE A 148 4.63 -7.62 -3.14
N HIS A 149 4.25 -6.44 -3.59
CA HIS A 149 4.83 -5.18 -3.16
C HIS A 149 3.72 -4.28 -2.63
N ALA A 150 3.97 -3.59 -1.51
CA ALA A 150 3.05 -2.61 -0.95
C ALA A 150 3.88 -1.51 -0.28
N SER A 151 3.78 -0.28 -0.80
CA SER A 151 4.56 0.85 -0.30
C SER A 151 3.67 2.05 -0.03
N PHE A 152 3.76 2.60 1.18
CA PHE A 152 2.99 3.77 1.60
C PHE A 152 1.46 3.61 1.43
N CYS A 153 0.95 2.41 1.63
CA CYS A 153 -0.50 2.14 1.52
C CYS A 153 -1.10 1.48 2.77
N LEU A 154 -0.35 0.63 3.50
CA LEU A 154 -0.86 -0.12 4.66
C LEU A 154 -1.11 0.72 5.93
N HIS A 155 -0.71 1.99 5.94
CA HIS A 155 -1.06 2.91 7.02
C HIS A 155 -2.46 3.53 6.84
N TRP A 156 -3.06 3.39 5.65
CA TRP A 156 -4.43 3.80 5.41
C TRP A 156 -5.38 2.74 5.93
N LEU A 157 -6.08 3.04 7.01
CA LEU A 157 -7.10 2.16 7.56
C LEU A 157 -8.23 1.92 6.55
N SER A 158 -8.88 0.79 6.68
CA SER A 158 -10.03 0.43 5.87
C SER A 158 -11.24 1.32 6.12
N ARG A 159 -11.28 1.98 7.29
CA ARG A 159 -12.24 2.99 7.72
C ARG A 159 -11.71 3.73 8.95
N ALA A 160 -12.30 4.86 9.30
CA ALA A 160 -12.08 5.45 10.61
C ALA A 160 -12.65 4.55 11.73
N PRO A 161 -11.97 4.41 12.89
CA PRO A 161 -12.54 3.71 14.04
C PRO A 161 -13.89 4.33 14.43
N LYS A 162 -14.91 3.52 14.70
CA LYS A 162 -16.27 4.03 14.93
C LYS A 162 -16.34 4.82 16.24
N GLU A 163 -15.61 4.36 17.23
CA GLU A 163 -15.51 4.87 18.58
C GLU A 163 -14.97 6.31 18.61
N VAL A 164 -14.12 6.69 17.65
CA VAL A 164 -13.56 8.04 17.62
C VAL A 164 -14.54 9.11 17.13
N SER A 165 -15.62 8.68 16.48
CA SER A 165 -16.69 9.55 15.97
C SER A 165 -17.92 9.58 16.89
N ASP A 166 -18.07 8.62 17.80
CA ASP A 166 -19.18 8.55 18.74
C ASP A 166 -18.96 9.49 19.94
N LYS A 167 -19.81 10.50 20.09
CA LYS A 167 -19.75 11.49 21.18
C LYS A 167 -19.92 10.89 22.57
N ASN A 168 -20.50 9.69 22.67
CA ASN A 168 -20.71 9.00 23.94
C ASN A 168 -19.56 8.04 24.28
N SER A 169 -18.64 7.81 23.34
CA SER A 169 -17.49 6.92 23.54
C SER A 169 -16.40 7.60 24.37
N SER A 170 -15.71 6.82 25.21
CA SER A 170 -14.47 7.26 25.86
C SER A 170 -13.41 7.65 24.83
N ALA A 171 -13.41 7.03 23.64
CA ALA A 171 -12.50 7.33 22.55
C ALA A 171 -12.95 8.50 21.65
N TRP A 172 -14.01 9.24 21.98
CA TRP A 172 -14.45 10.37 21.15
C TRP A 172 -13.31 11.38 20.90
N ASN A 173 -12.88 11.56 19.65
CA ASN A 173 -11.70 12.37 19.34
C ASN A 173 -12.03 13.85 19.06
N LYS A 174 -12.66 14.52 20.03
CA LYS A 174 -13.10 15.90 19.87
C LYS A 174 -11.96 16.86 19.56
N GLY A 175 -12.12 17.65 18.48
CA GLY A 175 -11.22 18.76 18.13
C GLY A 175 -9.88 18.31 17.57
N ARG A 176 -9.77 17.06 17.11
CA ARG A 176 -8.59 16.49 16.46
C ARG A 176 -9.04 15.63 15.28
N ILE A 177 -8.13 15.41 14.35
CA ILE A 177 -8.39 14.65 13.11
C ILE A 177 -7.63 13.32 13.05
N HIS A 178 -6.81 13.02 14.07
CA HIS A 178 -5.96 11.84 14.15
C HIS A 178 -5.63 11.52 15.62
N TYR A 179 -5.04 10.35 15.90
CA TYR A 179 -4.75 9.89 17.27
C TYR A 179 -3.50 10.54 17.91
N LEU A 180 -2.69 11.28 17.15
CA LEU A 180 -1.48 11.91 17.68
C LEU A 180 -1.82 12.94 18.77
N ASN A 181 -1.14 12.87 19.91
CA ASN A 181 -1.42 13.65 21.13
C ASN A 181 -2.91 13.62 21.55
N SER A 182 -3.58 12.50 21.27
CA SER A 182 -4.93 12.22 21.74
C SER A 182 -4.89 11.42 23.04
N ARG A 183 -6.06 11.13 23.59
CA ARG A 183 -6.19 10.28 24.77
C ARG A 183 -5.87 8.83 24.41
N GLU A 184 -5.45 8.04 25.40
CA GLU A 184 -5.06 6.65 25.22
C GLU A 184 -6.16 5.83 24.53
N GLU A 185 -7.42 6.05 24.89
CA GLU A 185 -8.57 5.34 24.30
C GLU A 185 -8.73 5.63 22.80
N VAL A 186 -8.29 6.81 22.33
CA VAL A 186 -8.25 7.13 20.90
C VAL A 186 -7.15 6.33 20.22
N VAL A 187 -5.96 6.26 20.82
CA VAL A 187 -4.81 5.51 20.27
C VAL A 187 -5.17 4.03 20.16
N GLU A 188 -5.74 3.46 21.22
CA GLU A 188 -6.21 2.06 21.26
C GLU A 188 -7.25 1.78 20.17
N ALA A 189 -8.19 2.70 19.92
CA ALA A 189 -9.19 2.52 18.86
C ALA A 189 -8.55 2.49 17.45
N TYR A 190 -7.56 3.33 17.18
CA TYR A 190 -6.81 3.28 15.91
C TYR A 190 -5.93 2.04 15.80
N GLU A 191 -5.29 1.62 16.89
CA GLU A 191 -4.48 0.40 16.94
C GLU A 191 -5.33 -0.84 16.70
N ALA A 192 -6.49 -0.95 17.34
CA ALA A 192 -7.44 -2.04 17.13
C ALA A 192 -7.89 -2.13 15.67
N GLN A 193 -8.27 -0.99 15.06
CA GLN A 193 -8.67 -0.98 13.65
C GLN A 193 -7.50 -1.37 12.72
N HIS A 194 -6.28 -0.91 13.01
CA HIS A 194 -5.09 -1.34 12.24
C HIS A 194 -4.80 -2.83 12.39
N GLY A 195 -4.99 -3.39 13.60
CA GLY A 195 -4.86 -4.82 13.85
C GLY A 195 -5.83 -5.66 13.03
N GLU A 196 -7.12 -5.30 13.03
CA GLU A 196 -8.14 -5.95 12.20
C GLU A 196 -7.82 -5.87 10.70
N ASP A 197 -7.38 -4.70 10.25
CA ASP A 197 -7.03 -4.43 8.86
C ASP A 197 -5.83 -5.27 8.41
N MET A 198 -4.78 -5.32 9.23
CA MET A 198 -3.58 -6.13 8.96
C MET A 198 -3.87 -7.63 9.01
N GLU A 199 -4.74 -8.10 9.91
CA GLU A 199 -5.19 -9.49 9.90
C GLU A 199 -5.91 -9.83 8.59
N CYS A 200 -6.85 -8.98 8.16
CA CYS A 200 -7.56 -9.16 6.89
C CYS A 200 -6.59 -9.16 5.70
N PHE A 201 -5.66 -8.20 5.65
CA PHE A 201 -4.63 -8.11 4.62
C PHE A 201 -3.79 -9.38 4.56
N LEU A 202 -3.17 -9.79 5.68
CA LEU A 202 -2.29 -10.95 5.73
C LEU A 202 -3.06 -12.25 5.42
N HIS A 203 -4.29 -12.39 5.90
CA HIS A 203 -5.14 -13.54 5.60
C HIS A 203 -5.48 -13.66 4.11
N ALA A 204 -5.73 -12.53 3.44
CA ALA A 204 -5.95 -12.51 2.00
C ALA A 204 -4.67 -12.84 1.22
N ARG A 205 -3.54 -12.20 1.58
CA ARG A 205 -2.25 -12.44 0.91
C ARG A 205 -1.74 -13.86 1.07
N ALA A 206 -1.90 -14.45 2.26
CA ALA A 206 -1.50 -15.83 2.52
C ALA A 206 -2.20 -16.86 1.61
N GLN A 207 -3.42 -16.56 1.15
CA GLN A 207 -4.13 -17.43 0.20
C GLN A 207 -3.68 -17.24 -1.25
N GLU A 208 -3.21 -16.05 -1.60
CA GLU A 208 -2.93 -15.62 -2.97
C GLU A 208 -1.47 -15.81 -3.36
N ILE A 209 -0.57 -15.71 -2.38
CA ILE A 209 0.85 -15.94 -2.57
C ILE A 209 1.14 -17.42 -2.78
N VAL A 210 2.04 -17.74 -3.70
CA VAL A 210 2.54 -19.11 -3.88
C VAL A 210 3.41 -19.53 -2.69
N CYS A 211 3.58 -20.83 -2.49
CA CYS A 211 4.59 -21.33 -1.55
C CYS A 211 5.98 -20.83 -1.96
N GLY A 212 6.76 -20.33 -1.00
CA GLY A 212 8.08 -19.72 -1.24
C GLY A 212 8.05 -18.29 -1.80
N GLY A 213 6.85 -17.75 -2.11
CA GLY A 213 6.70 -16.38 -2.60
C GLY A 213 7.10 -15.34 -1.56
N LEU A 214 7.43 -14.13 -2.02
CA LEU A 214 7.88 -13.04 -1.16
C LEU A 214 6.92 -11.86 -1.17
N MET A 215 6.96 -11.08 -0.10
CA MET A 215 6.20 -9.84 0.03
C MET A 215 7.09 -8.75 0.63
N LEU A 216 7.25 -7.63 -0.07
CA LEU A 216 7.94 -6.43 0.43
C LEU A 216 6.90 -5.40 0.88
N LEU A 217 6.97 -5.04 2.18
CA LEU A 217 6.10 -4.04 2.80
C LEU A 217 6.94 -2.83 3.24
N ILE A 218 6.61 -1.66 2.72
CA ILE A 218 7.23 -0.38 3.11
C ILE A 218 6.14 0.47 3.75
N VAL A 219 6.15 0.54 5.08
CA VAL A 219 5.07 1.16 5.87
C VAL A 219 5.65 2.29 6.73
N PRO A 220 5.05 3.49 6.70
CA PRO A 220 5.35 4.52 7.70
C PRO A 220 5.08 3.97 9.10
N GLY A 221 6.08 4.03 9.97
CA GLY A 221 6.00 3.51 11.33
C GLY A 221 6.52 4.48 12.36
N LEU A 222 6.39 4.10 13.64
CA LEU A 222 7.03 4.79 14.75
C LEU A 222 8.41 4.18 14.98
N PRO A 223 9.47 4.99 15.17
CA PRO A 223 10.76 4.49 15.60
C PRO A 223 10.63 3.75 16.95
N HIS A 224 11.42 2.71 17.12
CA HIS A 224 11.43 1.92 18.34
C HIS A 224 11.71 2.79 19.58
N GLY A 225 10.89 2.66 20.62
CA GLY A 225 11.00 3.43 21.85
C GLY A 225 10.56 4.89 21.75
N ALA A 226 10.09 5.36 20.58
CA ALA A 226 9.47 6.67 20.48
C ALA A 226 8.08 6.66 21.11
N SER A 227 7.81 7.62 21.99
CA SER A 227 6.43 7.93 22.38
C SER A 227 5.63 8.35 21.14
N HIS A 228 4.33 8.05 21.11
CA HIS A 228 3.38 8.60 20.13
C HIS A 228 3.45 10.13 20.04
N SER A 229 4.01 10.77 21.06
CA SER A 229 4.28 12.19 21.13
C SER A 229 5.61 12.64 20.52
N HIS A 230 6.38 11.88 19.70
CA HIS A 230 7.71 12.34 19.17
C HIS A 230 8.15 12.11 17.69
N THR A 231 7.34 11.69 16.71
CA THR A 231 7.86 11.29 15.35
C THR A 231 7.61 12.25 14.18
N GLU A 232 8.39 12.19 13.09
CA GLU A 232 8.28 13.10 11.92
C GLU A 232 6.91 13.05 11.19
N ALA A 233 6.19 11.93 11.27
CA ALA A 233 4.79 11.83 10.83
C ALA A 233 3.83 12.77 11.61
N LYS A 234 4.30 13.38 12.71
CA LYS A 234 3.63 14.47 13.43
C LYS A 234 3.36 15.69 12.58
N GLY A 235 4.27 16.03 11.67
CA GLY A 235 4.25 17.36 11.04
C GLY A 235 2.98 17.60 10.23
N SER A 236 2.53 16.63 9.44
CA SER A 236 1.43 16.86 8.50
C SER A 236 0.06 16.83 9.19
N HIS A 237 -0.26 15.77 9.93
CA HIS A 237 -1.60 15.62 10.54
C HIS A 237 -1.87 16.65 11.65
N GLU A 238 -0.88 16.97 12.48
CA GLU A 238 -1.05 17.99 13.53
C GLU A 238 -1.21 19.39 12.93
N VAL A 239 -0.43 19.74 11.91
CA VAL A 239 -0.55 21.03 11.22
C VAL A 239 -1.89 21.16 10.52
N VAL A 240 -2.33 20.14 9.78
CA VAL A 240 -3.65 20.14 9.13
C VAL A 240 -4.76 20.25 10.17
N GLY A 241 -4.69 19.49 11.27
CA GLY A 241 -5.64 19.58 12.38
C GLY A 241 -5.70 20.99 12.99
N SER A 242 -4.55 21.61 13.23
CA SER A 242 -4.48 22.99 13.75
C SER A 242 -5.08 24.00 12.79
N CYS A 243 -4.78 23.91 11.49
CA CYS A 243 -5.37 24.79 10.49
C CYS A 243 -6.89 24.66 10.44
N LEU A 244 -7.44 23.44 10.51
CA LEU A 244 -8.88 23.20 10.57
C LEU A 244 -9.51 23.81 11.83
N MET A 245 -8.84 23.69 12.98
CA MET A 245 -9.31 24.32 14.22
C MET A 245 -9.29 25.86 14.14
N ASP A 246 -8.31 26.45 13.47
CA ASP A 246 -8.28 27.90 13.23
C ASP A 246 -9.39 28.36 12.28
N MET A 247 -9.69 27.57 11.25
CA MET A 247 -10.84 27.82 10.38
C MET A 247 -12.16 27.72 11.15
N ALA A 248 -12.29 26.74 12.07
CA ALA A 248 -13.47 26.59 12.92
C ALA A 248 -13.65 27.77 13.88
N ARG A 249 -12.56 28.25 14.51
CA ARG A 249 -12.57 29.45 15.36
C ARG A 249 -12.98 30.71 14.60
N LYS A 250 -12.66 30.78 13.31
CA LYS A 250 -13.08 31.87 12.40
C LYS A 250 -14.50 31.68 11.83
N GLY A 251 -15.19 30.58 12.16
CA GLY A 251 -16.53 30.28 11.66
C GLY A 251 -16.58 29.88 10.18
N ILE A 252 -15.45 29.47 9.58
CA ILE A 252 -15.39 29.04 8.17
C ILE A 252 -15.86 27.58 8.03
N VAL A 253 -15.59 26.76 9.05
CA VAL A 253 -16.01 25.35 9.17
C VAL A 253 -16.56 25.10 10.57
N SER A 254 -17.18 23.93 10.81
CA SER A 254 -17.78 23.54 12.10
C SER A 254 -17.35 22.15 12.54
#